data_AF-A0A7G8FZ15-F1
#
_entry.id   AF-A0A7G8FZ15-F1
#
_cell.length_a   1.000
_cell.length_b   1.000
_cell.length_c   1.000
_cell.angle_alpha   90.00
_cell.angle_beta   90.00
_cell.angle_gamma   90.00
#
_symmetry.space_group_name_H-M   'P 1'
#
loop_
_entity.id
_entity.type
_entity.pdbx_description
1 polymer ?
#
loop_
_entity_poly.entity_id
_entity_poly.type
_entity_poly.pdbx_seq_one_letter_code
_entity_poly.pdbx_strand_id
1 'polypeptide(L)'
;MAESDFDPSVVKVPEPDWIGDVLGCRIKNLRVNRLGDGRGLQSTAWRLGLEAEPADGCPATLILKSETADPMFNELSRLNNAFEREVGVYQHCTPRLKGYQPAVYASSGEAPAWLLMEDLSHLLAGDQVVGLTYEQTLSEVRNMAAIHAEFWMDSALEQHSWLPQHGLWFASPKQSVIEDFFATYGVRFGSEVTALYGAVLEQSDAINAALNQRKWTLIHGDLRADNLLFDANLEPLNR
;
A
#
# COMPACT_ATOMS: atom_id res chain seq x y z
N MET A 1 5.62 -2.63 24.16
CA MET A 1 5.09 -1.27 24.39
C MET A 1 3.62 -1.40 24.65
N ALA A 2 3.12 -0.76 25.71
CA ALA A 2 1.69 -0.76 25.97
C ALA A 2 1.02 0.17 24.93
N GLU A 3 -0.26 -0.07 24.64
CA GLU A 3 -1.05 0.67 23.65
C GLU A 3 -1.15 2.19 23.92
N SER A 4 -0.71 2.64 25.11
CA SER A 4 -0.67 4.04 25.56
C SER A 4 0.56 4.85 25.11
N ASP A 5 1.48 4.29 24.31
CA ASP A 5 2.77 4.92 23.99
C ASP A 5 2.82 5.66 22.64
N PHE A 6 1.71 5.74 21.88
CA PHE A 6 1.69 6.42 20.59
C PHE A 6 1.27 7.88 20.71
N ASP A 7 2.04 8.77 20.06
CA ASP A 7 1.64 10.17 19.88
C ASP A 7 0.47 10.23 18.88
N PRO A 8 -0.73 10.67 19.31
CA PRO A 8 -1.91 10.73 18.44
C PRO A 8 -1.78 11.77 17.32
N SER A 9 -0.79 12.68 17.39
CA SER A 9 -0.47 13.58 16.28
C SER A 9 0.28 12.90 15.12
N VAL A 10 0.85 11.70 15.36
CA VAL A 10 1.63 10.94 14.39
C VAL A 10 0.89 9.67 13.94
N VAL A 11 0.08 9.09 14.81
CA VAL A 11 -0.62 7.83 14.54
C VAL A 11 -2.08 7.94 14.95
N LYS A 12 -3.00 7.62 14.03
CA LYS A 12 -4.41 7.43 14.37
C LYS A 12 -4.59 6.14 15.16
N VAL A 13 -4.94 6.27 16.44
CA VAL A 13 -5.26 5.14 17.32
C VAL A 13 -6.74 4.73 17.21
N PRO A 14 -7.07 3.44 17.40
CA PRO A 14 -8.45 2.95 17.31
C PRO A 14 -9.25 3.27 18.58
N GLU A 15 -10.11 4.28 18.50
CA GLU A 15 -10.98 4.71 19.60
C GLU A 15 -12.42 4.22 19.35
N PRO A 16 -13.09 3.56 20.33
CA PRO A 16 -14.43 2.99 20.14
C PRO A 16 -15.48 4.00 19.68
N ASP A 17 -15.50 5.19 20.29
CA ASP A 17 -16.50 6.22 19.97
C ASP A 17 -16.33 6.73 18.53
N TRP A 18 -15.08 7.03 18.13
CA TRP A 18 -14.77 7.45 16.77
C TRP A 18 -15.12 6.38 15.72
N ILE A 19 -14.78 5.11 15.99
CA ILE A 19 -15.16 4.00 15.11
C ILE A 19 -16.68 3.90 15.00
N GLY A 20 -17.39 4.05 16.12
CA GLY A 20 -18.84 4.02 16.16
C GLY A 20 -19.48 5.14 15.34
N ASP A 21 -18.94 6.36 15.43
CA ASP A 21 -19.39 7.51 14.64
C ASP A 21 -19.20 7.27 13.13
N VAL A 22 -18.04 6.73 12.74
CA VAL A 22 -17.74 6.39 11.34
C VAL A 22 -18.70 5.33 10.79
N LEU A 23 -19.01 4.30 11.59
CA LEU A 23 -19.84 3.17 11.15
C LEU A 23 -21.34 3.39 11.37
N GLY A 24 -21.74 4.44 12.10
CA GLY A 24 -23.12 4.67 12.50
C GLY A 24 -23.66 3.63 13.49
N CYS A 25 -22.81 3.05 14.33
CA CYS A 25 -23.17 1.99 15.28
C CYS A 25 -22.51 2.23 16.64
N ARG A 26 -23.09 1.77 17.77
CA ARG A 26 -22.44 1.91 19.08
C ARG A 26 -21.48 0.76 19.33
N ILE A 27 -20.20 1.05 19.57
CA ILE A 27 -19.20 0.03 19.93
C ILE A 27 -19.25 -0.25 21.43
N LYS A 28 -19.72 -1.44 21.82
CA LYS A 28 -19.75 -1.89 23.23
C LYS A 28 -18.39 -2.40 23.69
N ASN A 29 -17.69 -3.10 22.82
CA ASN A 29 -16.39 -3.70 23.09
C ASN A 29 -15.51 -3.59 21.85
N LEU A 30 -14.26 -3.19 22.06
CA LEU A 30 -13.24 -3.06 21.04
C LEU A 30 -12.04 -3.91 21.44
N ARG A 31 -11.75 -4.94 20.66
CA ARG A 31 -10.49 -5.69 20.74
C ARG A 31 -9.53 -5.14 19.71
N VAL A 32 -8.36 -4.73 20.14
CA VAL A 32 -7.30 -4.19 19.28
C VAL A 32 -6.17 -5.21 19.24
N ASN A 33 -5.73 -5.58 18.04
CA ASN A 33 -4.56 -6.42 17.86
C ASN A 33 -3.62 -5.78 16.85
N ARG A 34 -2.41 -5.42 17.28
CA ARG A 34 -1.41 -4.83 16.40
C ARG A 34 -0.85 -5.87 15.44
N LEU A 35 -0.80 -5.53 14.16
CA LEU A 35 -0.25 -6.38 13.11
C LEU A 35 1.22 -6.04 12.88
N GLY A 36 2.03 -7.08 12.60
CA GLY A 36 3.41 -6.91 12.16
C GLY A 36 4.42 -6.47 13.23
N ASP A 37 4.09 -6.60 14.52
CA ASP A 37 5.08 -6.41 15.59
C ASP A 37 6.33 -7.28 15.32
N GLY A 38 7.50 -6.62 15.23
CA GLY A 38 8.78 -7.25 14.95
C GLY A 38 9.09 -7.54 13.47
N ARG A 39 8.20 -7.16 12.52
CA ARG A 39 8.40 -7.42 11.07
C ARG A 39 8.79 -6.19 10.23
N GLY A 40 8.97 -5.02 10.85
CA GLY A 40 9.45 -3.81 10.16
C GLY A 40 8.47 -3.24 9.13
N LEU A 41 7.16 -3.28 9.43
CA LEU A 41 6.17 -2.64 8.57
C LEU A 41 6.42 -1.13 8.47
N GLN A 42 6.30 -0.58 7.27
CA GLN A 42 6.38 0.87 7.01
C GLN A 42 5.16 1.65 7.55
N SER A 43 4.18 0.95 8.11
CA SER A 43 2.93 1.48 8.67
C SER A 43 2.64 0.87 10.03
N THR A 44 1.82 1.57 10.83
CA THR A 44 1.12 0.94 11.95
C THR A 44 -0.20 0.36 11.43
N ALA A 45 -0.44 -0.92 11.67
CA ALA A 45 -1.69 -1.56 11.31
C ALA A 45 -2.28 -2.31 12.51
N TRP A 46 -3.59 -2.25 12.65
CA TRP A 46 -4.34 -3.00 13.65
C TRP A 46 -5.45 -3.79 13.00
N ARG A 47 -5.64 -5.00 13.49
CA ARG A 47 -6.88 -5.74 13.33
C ARG A 47 -7.78 -5.46 14.52
N LEU A 48 -8.97 -4.97 14.24
CA LEU A 48 -9.97 -4.59 15.22
C LEU A 48 -11.06 -5.65 15.24
N GLY A 49 -11.48 -6.08 16.43
CA GLY A 49 -12.68 -6.87 16.65
C GLY A 49 -13.73 -6.04 17.37
N LEU A 50 -14.93 -5.96 16.80
CA LEU A 50 -16.00 -5.10 17.28
C LEU A 50 -17.16 -5.93 17.84
N GLU A 51 -17.73 -5.49 18.96
CA GLU A 51 -19.06 -5.90 19.41
C GLU A 51 -19.94 -4.65 19.42
N ALA A 52 -20.90 -4.57 18.49
CA ALA A 52 -21.72 -3.38 18.25
C ALA A 52 -23.17 -3.53 18.73
N GLU A 53 -23.84 -2.40 18.95
CA GLU A 53 -25.28 -2.30 19.19
C GLU A 53 -25.91 -1.16 18.35
N PRO A 54 -26.86 -1.47 17.45
CA PRO A 54 -27.22 -2.81 16.98
C PRO A 54 -26.04 -3.50 16.26
N ALA A 55 -26.01 -4.83 16.28
CA ALA A 55 -24.98 -5.59 15.58
C ALA A 55 -25.23 -5.61 14.06
N ASP A 56 -26.49 -5.60 13.66
CA ASP A 56 -26.89 -5.63 12.25
C ASP A 56 -26.36 -4.40 11.51
N GLY A 57 -25.64 -4.64 10.41
CA GLY A 57 -25.05 -3.59 9.58
C GLY A 57 -23.68 -3.08 10.02
N CYS A 58 -23.16 -3.51 11.18
CA CYS A 58 -21.82 -3.12 11.64
C CYS A 58 -20.80 -4.28 11.45
N PRO A 59 -19.62 -4.04 10.84
CA PRO A 59 -18.62 -5.09 10.66
C PRO A 59 -18.12 -5.68 11.99
N ALA A 60 -18.00 -7.00 12.08
CA ALA A 60 -17.44 -7.65 13.27
C ALA A 60 -15.92 -7.46 13.38
N THR A 61 -15.25 -7.22 12.26
CA THR A 61 -13.80 -7.01 12.19
C THR A 61 -13.43 -5.96 11.15
N LEU A 62 -12.36 -5.20 11.43
CA LEU A 62 -11.83 -4.16 10.55
C LEU A 62 -10.30 -4.14 10.59
N ILE A 63 -9.70 -3.50 9.59
CA ILE A 63 -8.30 -3.09 9.62
C ILE A 63 -8.24 -1.57 9.72
N LEU A 64 -7.45 -1.08 10.68
CA LEU A 64 -7.01 0.32 10.72
C LEU A 64 -5.54 0.36 10.34
N LYS A 65 -5.21 1.10 9.28
CA LYS A 65 -3.84 1.45 8.92
C LYS A 65 -3.61 2.93 9.23
N SER A 66 -2.45 3.25 9.75
CA SER A 66 -2.01 4.62 10.01
C SER A 66 -0.50 4.72 9.76
N GLU A 67 -0.03 5.94 9.59
CA GLU A 67 1.40 6.25 9.67
C GLU A 67 2.06 5.61 10.90
N THR A 68 3.38 5.38 10.83
CA THR A 68 4.13 4.74 11.91
C THR A 68 4.76 5.77 12.85
N ALA A 69 4.84 5.46 14.15
CA ALA A 69 5.57 6.26 15.11
C ALA A 69 7.09 6.03 15.07
N ASP A 70 7.57 5.04 14.30
CA ASP A 70 9.00 4.89 14.03
C ASP A 70 9.46 6.05 13.13
N PRO A 71 10.32 6.97 13.61
CA PRO A 71 10.66 8.17 12.87
C PRO A 71 11.34 7.89 11.53
N MET A 72 12.15 6.82 11.45
CA MET A 72 12.89 6.47 10.24
C MET A 72 11.94 5.93 9.17
N PHE A 73 11.06 5.00 9.54
CA PHE A 73 10.05 4.49 8.60
C PHE A 73 9.03 5.56 8.22
N ASN A 74 8.67 6.45 9.15
CA ASN A 74 7.77 7.56 8.88
C ASN A 74 8.40 8.54 7.88
N GLU A 75 9.66 8.94 8.08
CA GLU A 75 10.40 9.81 7.17
C GLU A 75 10.50 9.17 5.77
N LEU A 76 10.86 7.88 5.68
CA LEU A 76 10.93 7.17 4.41
C LEU A 76 9.56 7.07 3.71
N SER A 77 8.50 6.83 4.47
CA SER A 77 7.12 6.79 3.97
C SER A 77 6.71 8.15 3.41
N ARG A 78 6.98 9.25 4.13
CA ARG A 78 6.68 10.63 3.70
C ARG A 78 7.51 11.03 2.49
N LEU A 79 8.79 10.67 2.42
CA LEU A 79 9.63 10.92 1.24
C LEU A 79 9.08 10.27 -0.03
N ASN A 80 8.36 9.16 0.10
CA ASN A 80 7.74 8.43 -1.00
C ASN A 80 6.23 8.68 -1.15
N ASN A 81 5.67 9.64 -0.40
CA ASN A 81 4.24 9.90 -0.26
C ASN A 81 3.41 8.60 -0.16
N ALA A 82 3.90 7.59 0.57
CA ALA A 82 3.37 6.22 0.48
C ALA A 82 1.93 6.14 0.98
N PHE A 83 1.63 6.76 2.13
CA PHE A 83 0.29 6.78 2.71
C PHE A 83 -0.70 7.64 1.92
N GLU A 84 -0.27 8.81 1.45
CA GLU A 84 -1.12 9.68 0.63
C GLU A 84 -1.50 8.99 -0.68
N ARG A 85 -0.56 8.27 -1.30
CA ARG A 85 -0.83 7.41 -2.47
C ARG A 85 -1.82 6.31 -2.16
N GLU A 86 -1.63 5.59 -1.05
CA GLU A 86 -2.53 4.51 -0.66
C GLU A 86 -3.95 5.03 -0.44
N VAL A 87 -4.11 6.06 0.38
CA VAL A 87 -5.41 6.70 0.64
C VAL A 87 -6.02 7.24 -0.66
N GLY A 88 -5.22 7.92 -1.48
CA GLY A 88 -5.68 8.50 -2.75
C GLY A 88 -6.19 7.45 -3.73
N VAL A 89 -5.50 6.31 -3.88
CA VAL A 89 -5.96 5.19 -4.72
C VAL A 89 -7.30 4.67 -4.23
N TYR A 90 -7.46 4.46 -2.92
CA TYR A 90 -8.72 3.99 -2.36
C TYR A 90 -9.87 5.00 -2.52
N GLN A 91 -9.61 6.29 -2.37
CA GLN A 91 -10.62 7.34 -2.51
C GLN A 91 -11.03 7.63 -3.96
N HIS A 92 -10.07 7.59 -4.89
CA HIS A 92 -10.27 8.13 -6.25
C HIS A 92 -10.18 7.10 -7.36
N CYS A 93 -9.45 5.99 -7.17
CA CYS A 93 -9.27 4.98 -8.21
C CYS A 93 -10.18 3.77 -7.98
N THR A 94 -10.16 3.17 -6.79
CA THR A 94 -10.93 1.95 -6.53
C THR A 94 -12.44 2.06 -6.80
N PRO A 95 -13.13 3.21 -6.58
CA PRO A 95 -14.57 3.31 -6.89
C PRO A 95 -14.92 3.12 -8.37
N ARG A 96 -13.95 3.25 -9.28
CA ARG A 96 -14.12 3.01 -10.72
C ARG A 96 -13.90 1.56 -11.12
N LEU A 97 -13.22 0.80 -10.27
CA LEU A 97 -12.96 -0.62 -10.50
C LEU A 97 -14.19 -1.44 -10.13
N LYS A 98 -14.47 -2.45 -10.95
CA LYS A 98 -15.49 -3.47 -10.68
C LYS A 98 -14.78 -4.73 -10.20
N GLY A 99 -15.11 -5.22 -9.01
CA GLY A 99 -14.56 -6.47 -8.47
C GLY A 99 -14.05 -6.36 -7.03
N TYR A 100 -12.93 -7.03 -6.76
CA TYR A 100 -12.44 -7.39 -5.42
C TYR A 100 -11.63 -6.31 -4.71
N GLN A 101 -12.16 -5.09 -4.61
CA GLN A 101 -11.57 -4.10 -3.69
C GLN A 101 -12.13 -4.29 -2.27
N PRO A 102 -11.30 -4.13 -1.23
CA PRO A 102 -11.79 -4.07 0.14
C PRO A 102 -12.73 -2.87 0.29
N ALA A 103 -13.80 -3.03 1.08
CA ALA A 103 -14.61 -1.90 1.48
C ALA A 103 -13.77 -0.91 2.30
N VAL A 104 -13.90 0.38 1.99
CA VAL A 104 -13.28 1.48 2.76
C VAL A 104 -14.38 2.21 3.50
N TYR A 105 -14.29 2.24 4.83
CA TYR A 105 -15.29 2.85 5.70
C TYR A 105 -15.01 4.32 5.95
N ALA A 106 -13.74 4.67 6.15
CA ALA A 106 -13.28 6.04 6.26
C ALA A 106 -11.77 6.13 5.98
N SER A 107 -11.30 7.33 5.64
CA SER A 107 -9.88 7.61 5.45
C SER A 107 -9.57 9.08 5.66
N SER A 108 -8.30 9.38 5.93
CA SER A 108 -7.73 10.74 5.93
C SER A 108 -6.38 10.72 5.21
N GLY A 109 -6.21 11.62 4.25
CA GLY A 109 -4.91 11.90 3.63
C GLY A 109 -4.10 12.96 4.40
N GLU A 110 -4.73 13.70 5.31
CA GLU A 110 -4.06 14.69 6.16
C GLU A 110 -3.38 14.01 7.35
N ALA A 111 -2.21 14.51 7.74
CA ALA A 111 -1.41 13.93 8.81
C ALA A 111 -2.12 14.00 10.18
N PRO A 112 -2.21 12.88 10.95
CA PRO A 112 -1.73 11.57 10.56
C PRO A 112 -2.62 10.94 9.48
N ALA A 113 -2.02 10.45 8.40
CA ALA A 113 -2.79 9.78 7.35
C ALA A 113 -3.21 8.37 7.81
N TRP A 114 -4.45 7.98 7.51
CA TRP A 114 -5.01 6.70 7.95
C TRP A 114 -6.13 6.18 7.04
N LEU A 115 -6.39 4.87 7.15
CA LEU A 115 -7.39 4.13 6.39
C LEU A 115 -8.09 3.12 7.30
N LEU A 116 -9.42 3.19 7.37
CA LEU A 116 -10.28 2.20 8.03
C LEU A 116 -10.99 1.37 6.95
N MET A 117 -10.69 0.07 6.89
CA MET A 117 -11.07 -0.78 5.78
C MET A 117 -11.48 -2.20 6.21
N GLU A 118 -12.05 -2.95 5.28
CA GLU A 118 -12.48 -4.35 5.44
C GLU A 118 -11.35 -5.27 5.90
N ASP A 119 -11.69 -6.18 6.81
CA ASP A 119 -10.77 -7.25 7.21
C ASP A 119 -10.80 -8.42 6.22
N LEU A 120 -9.77 -8.47 5.38
CA LEU A 120 -9.54 -9.54 4.40
C LEU A 120 -8.72 -10.72 4.96
N SER A 121 -8.54 -10.85 6.28
CA SER A 121 -7.74 -11.93 6.90
C SER A 121 -8.27 -13.36 6.66
N HIS A 122 -9.45 -13.49 6.03
CA HIS A 122 -10.00 -14.77 5.58
C HIS A 122 -9.40 -15.23 4.23
N LEU A 123 -8.74 -14.34 3.50
CA LEU A 123 -8.00 -14.63 2.26
C LEU A 123 -6.58 -15.09 2.58
N LEU A 124 -5.96 -15.76 1.60
CA LEU A 124 -4.60 -16.27 1.69
C LEU A 124 -3.64 -15.36 0.94
N ALA A 125 -2.56 -14.95 1.61
CA ALA A 125 -1.46 -14.26 0.94
C ALA A 125 -0.71 -15.20 0.00
N GLY A 126 -0.25 -14.68 -1.14
CA GLY A 126 0.65 -15.44 -2.02
C GLY A 126 2.01 -15.71 -1.36
N ASP A 127 2.61 -16.84 -1.73
CA ASP A 127 3.93 -17.23 -1.21
C ASP A 127 5.03 -16.72 -2.16
N GLN A 128 5.81 -15.73 -1.72
CA GLN A 128 6.90 -15.15 -2.51
C GLN A 128 8.11 -16.09 -2.67
N VAL A 129 8.28 -17.08 -1.78
CA VAL A 129 9.41 -18.02 -1.80
C VAL A 129 9.10 -19.23 -2.67
N VAL A 130 7.92 -19.81 -2.49
CA VAL A 130 7.45 -20.96 -3.30
C VAL A 130 6.95 -20.48 -4.67
N GLY A 131 6.38 -19.28 -4.74
CA GLY A 131 5.74 -18.73 -5.91
C GLY A 131 4.23 -18.98 -5.94
N LEU A 132 3.59 -18.42 -6.97
CA LEU A 132 2.15 -18.55 -7.21
C LEU A 132 1.85 -19.76 -8.10
N THR A 133 0.66 -20.35 -7.96
CA THR A 133 0.17 -21.33 -8.94
C THR A 133 -0.10 -20.65 -10.30
N TYR A 134 -0.30 -21.48 -11.34
CA TYR A 134 -0.70 -20.97 -12.65
C TYR A 134 -2.04 -20.22 -12.57
N GLU A 135 -3.01 -20.75 -11.84
CA GLU A 135 -4.34 -20.18 -11.68
C GLU A 135 -4.31 -18.84 -10.94
N GLN A 136 -3.53 -18.76 -9.85
CA GLN A 136 -3.30 -17.52 -9.11
C GLN A 136 -2.66 -16.45 -10.00
N THR A 137 -1.62 -16.84 -10.75
CA THR A 137 -0.93 -15.93 -11.68
C THR A 137 -1.86 -15.45 -12.78
N LEU A 138 -2.63 -16.35 -13.40
CA LEU A 138 -3.57 -16.02 -14.46
C LEU A 138 -4.69 -15.10 -13.97
N SER A 139 -5.21 -15.35 -12.76
CA SER A 139 -6.20 -14.49 -12.12
C SER A 139 -5.65 -13.08 -11.92
N GLU A 140 -4.44 -12.96 -11.38
CA GLU A 140 -3.85 -11.64 -11.13
C GLU A 140 -3.51 -10.88 -12.42
N VAL A 141 -2.98 -11.56 -13.45
CA VAL A 141 -2.74 -10.93 -14.75
C VAL A 141 -4.04 -10.38 -15.35
N ARG A 142 -5.18 -11.06 -15.16
CA ARG A 142 -6.49 -10.57 -15.60
C ARG A 142 -6.96 -9.36 -14.79
N ASN A 143 -6.77 -9.38 -13.47
CA ASN A 143 -7.11 -8.24 -12.60
C ASN A 143 -6.29 -7.00 -13.00
N MET A 144 -4.97 -7.15 -13.14
CA MET A 144 -4.11 -6.05 -13.57
C MET A 144 -4.42 -5.59 -15.00
N ALA A 145 -4.78 -6.49 -15.91
CA ALA A 145 -5.22 -6.09 -17.25
C ALA A 145 -6.50 -5.25 -17.20
N ALA A 146 -7.46 -5.57 -16.32
CA ALA A 146 -8.67 -4.79 -16.13
C ALA A 146 -8.38 -3.40 -15.53
N ILE A 147 -7.51 -3.33 -14.51
CA ILE A 147 -7.05 -2.06 -13.93
C ILE A 147 -6.34 -1.22 -15.01
N HIS A 148 -5.42 -1.83 -15.77
CA HIS A 148 -4.70 -1.15 -16.83
C HIS A 148 -5.64 -0.65 -17.95
N ALA A 149 -6.72 -1.37 -18.24
CA ALA A 149 -7.69 -0.97 -19.24
C ALA A 149 -8.56 0.21 -18.77
N GLU A 150 -9.01 0.21 -17.51
CA GLU A 150 -9.82 1.29 -16.92
C GLU A 150 -9.08 2.63 -16.90
N PHE A 151 -7.78 2.59 -16.62
CA PHE A 151 -6.94 3.78 -16.45
C PHE A 151 -6.01 4.06 -17.64
N TRP A 152 -6.25 3.41 -18.78
CA TRP A 152 -5.39 3.54 -19.95
C TRP A 152 -5.37 4.97 -20.49
N MET A 153 -4.22 5.64 -20.41
CA MET A 153 -4.02 7.03 -20.87
C MET A 153 -5.03 8.02 -20.27
N ASP A 154 -5.50 7.77 -19.05
CA ASP A 154 -6.53 8.58 -18.41
C ASP A 154 -5.96 9.85 -17.76
N SER A 155 -6.11 10.99 -18.44
CA SER A 155 -5.65 12.30 -17.95
C SER A 155 -6.27 12.75 -16.61
N ALA A 156 -7.35 12.12 -16.14
CA ALA A 156 -7.88 12.41 -14.81
C ALA A 156 -6.86 12.06 -13.70
N LEU A 157 -6.02 11.05 -13.92
CA LEU A 157 -4.97 10.65 -12.97
C LEU A 157 -3.89 11.73 -12.78
N GLU A 158 -3.65 12.57 -13.79
CA GLU A 158 -2.67 13.66 -13.73
C GLU A 158 -3.13 14.83 -12.86
N GLN A 159 -4.41 14.86 -12.48
CA GLN A 159 -4.99 15.92 -11.63
C GLN A 159 -4.70 15.70 -10.14
N HIS A 160 -4.14 14.54 -9.78
CA HIS A 160 -3.87 14.15 -8.41
C HIS A 160 -2.40 14.38 -8.06
N SER A 161 -2.11 15.37 -7.21
CA SER A 161 -0.73 15.66 -6.74
C SER A 161 -0.08 14.50 -5.99
N TRP A 162 -0.88 13.64 -5.37
CA TRP A 162 -0.42 12.46 -4.66
C TRP A 162 0.01 11.32 -5.59
N LEU A 163 -0.35 11.35 -6.89
CA LEU A 163 -0.06 10.27 -7.83
C LEU A 163 1.10 10.66 -8.78
N PRO A 164 2.35 10.32 -8.46
CA PRO A 164 3.49 10.67 -9.30
C PRO A 164 3.53 9.79 -10.56
N GLN A 165 4.09 10.33 -11.64
CA GLN A 165 4.51 9.50 -12.77
C GLN A 165 5.65 8.57 -12.35
N HIS A 166 5.54 7.29 -12.71
CA HIS A 166 6.57 6.33 -12.40
C HIS A 166 7.70 6.38 -13.44
N GLY A 167 8.85 6.89 -13.02
CA GLY A 167 10.10 6.87 -13.81
C GLY A 167 10.95 5.63 -13.53
N LEU A 168 12.18 5.63 -14.05
CA LEU A 168 13.20 4.62 -13.75
C LEU A 168 13.46 4.49 -12.24
N TRP A 169 13.40 5.63 -11.55
CA TRP A 169 13.55 5.73 -10.10
C TRP A 169 12.25 6.26 -9.50
N PHE A 170 11.82 5.73 -8.36
CA PHE A 170 10.66 6.25 -7.61
C PHE A 170 10.84 7.70 -7.19
N ALA A 171 12.07 8.07 -6.82
CA ALA A 171 12.53 9.43 -6.64
C ALA A 171 13.97 9.50 -7.17
N SER A 172 14.38 10.64 -7.75
CA SER A 172 15.77 10.83 -8.18
C SER A 172 16.71 10.60 -6.99
N PRO A 173 17.51 9.52 -7.00
CA PRO A 173 18.35 9.21 -5.86
C PRO A 173 19.37 10.34 -5.67
N LYS A 174 19.49 10.84 -4.44
CA LYS A 174 20.56 11.79 -4.12
C LYS A 174 21.90 11.09 -4.35
N GLN A 175 22.86 11.81 -4.92
CA GLN A 175 24.21 11.30 -5.18
C GLN A 175 24.85 10.68 -3.92
N SER A 176 24.62 11.28 -2.74
CA SER A 176 25.10 10.75 -1.46
C SER A 176 24.54 9.37 -1.11
N VAL A 177 23.27 9.08 -1.45
CA VAL A 177 22.65 7.77 -1.21
C VAL A 177 23.28 6.70 -2.10
N ILE A 178 23.59 7.07 -3.35
CA ILE A 178 24.29 6.19 -4.29
C ILE A 178 25.71 5.89 -3.80
N GLU A 179 26.45 6.92 -3.37
CA GLU A 179 27.81 6.77 -2.85
C GLU A 179 27.84 5.89 -1.60
N ASP A 180 26.96 6.13 -0.64
CA ASP A 180 26.83 5.31 0.57
C ASP A 180 26.46 3.86 0.23
N PHE A 181 25.56 3.65 -0.73
CA PHE A 181 25.21 2.32 -1.21
C PHE A 181 26.44 1.58 -1.74
N PHE A 182 27.25 2.21 -2.60
CA PHE A 182 28.46 1.58 -3.12
C PHE A 182 29.56 1.37 -2.08
N ALA A 183 29.70 2.30 -1.14
CA ALA A 183 30.66 2.20 -0.06
C ALA A 183 30.33 1.06 0.93
N THR A 184 29.05 0.71 1.09
CA THR A 184 28.59 -0.26 2.10
C THR A 184 28.13 -1.58 1.50
N TYR A 185 27.08 -1.59 0.70
CA TYR A 185 26.46 -2.79 0.16
C TYR A 185 27.04 -3.17 -1.20
N GLY A 186 27.37 -2.18 -2.02
CA GLY A 186 27.83 -2.37 -3.40
C GLY A 186 29.14 -3.13 -3.52
N VAL A 187 29.98 -3.12 -2.49
CA VAL A 187 31.21 -3.95 -2.40
C VAL A 187 30.93 -5.45 -2.60
N ARG A 188 29.69 -5.90 -2.42
CA ARG A 188 29.26 -7.29 -2.62
C ARG A 188 29.04 -7.67 -4.09
N PHE A 189 28.89 -6.71 -4.99
CA PHE A 189 28.51 -6.98 -6.39
C PHE A 189 29.70 -7.09 -7.35
N GLY A 190 30.91 -6.76 -6.91
CA GLY A 190 32.09 -6.72 -7.76
C GLY A 190 32.09 -5.53 -8.74
N SER A 191 33.18 -5.39 -9.49
CA SER A 191 33.44 -4.25 -10.36
C SER A 191 32.51 -4.18 -11.58
N GLU A 192 32.13 -5.31 -12.16
CA GLU A 192 31.31 -5.37 -13.36
C GLU A 192 29.88 -4.85 -13.11
N VAL A 193 29.24 -5.31 -12.04
CA VAL A 193 27.89 -4.85 -11.66
C VAL A 193 27.93 -3.38 -11.23
N THR A 194 28.98 -2.95 -10.53
CA THR A 194 29.17 -1.55 -10.15
C THR A 194 29.28 -0.66 -11.38
N ALA A 195 30.06 -1.07 -12.39
CA ALA A 195 30.18 -0.34 -13.65
C ALA A 195 28.84 -0.28 -14.41
N LEU A 196 28.09 -1.38 -14.45
CA LEU A 196 26.76 -1.41 -15.06
C LEU A 196 25.80 -0.44 -14.39
N TYR A 197 25.76 -0.40 -13.06
CA TYR A 197 24.89 0.50 -12.32
C TYR A 197 25.27 1.97 -12.57
N GLY A 198 26.57 2.28 -12.59
CA GLY A 198 27.07 3.61 -12.98
C GLY A 198 26.59 4.02 -14.37
N ALA A 199 26.68 3.12 -15.35
CA ALA A 199 26.18 3.37 -16.70
C ALA A 199 24.66 3.62 -16.74
N VAL A 200 23.87 2.90 -15.93
CA VAL A 200 22.41 3.15 -15.82
C VAL A 200 22.14 4.51 -15.21
N LEU A 201 22.86 4.90 -14.16
CA LEU A 201 22.72 6.22 -13.54
C LEU A 201 23.00 7.35 -14.53
N GLU A 202 24.10 7.25 -15.30
CA GLU A 202 24.46 8.21 -16.34
C GLU A 202 23.39 8.35 -17.43
N GLN A 203 22.60 7.30 -17.66
CA GLN A 203 21.53 7.28 -18.68
C GLN A 203 20.14 7.55 -18.09
N SER A 204 20.01 7.88 -16.80
CA SER A 204 18.70 8.01 -16.13
C SER A 204 17.74 8.95 -16.86
N ASP A 205 18.21 10.12 -17.28
CA ASP A 205 17.38 11.11 -17.98
C ASP A 205 16.94 10.62 -19.36
N ALA A 206 17.84 9.97 -20.10
CA ALA A 206 17.53 9.38 -21.40
C ALA A 206 16.52 8.23 -21.28
N ILE A 207 16.66 7.38 -20.26
CA ILE A 207 15.72 6.30 -19.99
C ILE A 207 14.34 6.87 -19.61
N ASN A 208 14.28 7.85 -18.72
CA ASN A 208 13.03 8.53 -18.34
C ASN A 208 12.37 9.20 -19.55
N ALA A 209 13.15 9.89 -20.40
CA ALA A 209 12.63 10.49 -21.63
C ALA A 209 12.03 9.44 -22.59
N ALA A 210 12.65 8.26 -22.69
CA ALA A 210 12.12 7.16 -23.48
C ALA A 210 10.86 6.51 -22.86
N LEU A 211 10.79 6.41 -21.54
CA LEU A 211 9.60 5.93 -20.83
C LEU A 211 8.41 6.88 -21.02
N ASN A 212 8.64 8.19 -20.93
CA ASN A 212 7.61 9.22 -21.08
C ASN A 212 6.99 9.28 -22.48
N GLN A 213 7.62 8.69 -23.49
CA GLN A 213 7.06 8.57 -24.84
C GLN A 213 6.08 7.40 -24.99
N ARG A 214 6.06 6.47 -24.04
CA ARG A 214 5.21 5.29 -24.09
C ARG A 214 3.79 5.63 -23.65
N LYS A 215 2.86 4.76 -24.03
CA LYS A 215 1.52 4.76 -23.42
C LYS A 215 1.64 4.34 -21.96
N TRP A 216 0.80 4.92 -21.12
CA TRP A 216 0.82 4.75 -19.67
C TRP A 216 -0.57 4.44 -19.13
N THR A 217 -0.59 3.92 -17.91
CA THR A 217 -1.78 3.59 -17.13
C THR A 217 -1.42 3.60 -15.65
N LEU A 218 -2.41 3.55 -14.76
CA LEU A 218 -2.20 3.24 -13.34
C LEU A 218 -1.51 1.88 -13.19
N ILE A 219 -0.52 1.81 -12.30
CA ILE A 219 0.21 0.58 -11.94
C ILE A 219 0.19 0.38 -10.42
N HIS A 220 0.35 -0.86 -9.97
CA HIS A 220 0.49 -1.16 -8.54
C HIS A 220 1.83 -0.65 -7.96
N GLY A 221 2.92 -0.71 -8.75
CA GLY A 221 4.26 -0.29 -8.34
C GLY A 221 5.05 -1.26 -7.44
N ASP A 222 4.41 -2.28 -6.87
CA ASP A 222 5.04 -3.33 -6.05
C ASP A 222 4.25 -4.63 -6.16
N LEU A 223 3.92 -5.04 -7.40
CA LEU A 223 3.13 -6.23 -7.65
C LEU A 223 4.00 -7.48 -7.45
N ARG A 224 3.79 -8.18 -6.34
CA ARG A 224 4.51 -9.40 -5.97
C ARG A 224 3.65 -10.31 -5.10
N ALA A 225 4.00 -11.59 -4.99
CA ALA A 225 3.11 -12.63 -4.49
C ALA A 225 2.61 -12.35 -3.06
N ASP A 226 3.48 -11.87 -2.17
CA ASP A 226 3.14 -11.54 -0.77
C ASP A 226 2.23 -10.30 -0.64
N ASN A 227 2.06 -9.52 -1.70
CA ASN A 227 1.11 -8.40 -1.76
C ASN A 227 -0.24 -8.80 -2.38
N LEU A 228 -0.41 -10.07 -2.78
CA LEU A 228 -1.65 -10.58 -3.37
C LEU A 228 -2.44 -11.40 -2.37
N LEU A 229 -3.76 -11.23 -2.37
CA LEU A 229 -4.69 -12.01 -1.56
C LEU A 229 -5.59 -12.86 -2.46
N PHE A 230 -5.70 -14.14 -2.13
CA PHE A 230 -6.48 -15.12 -2.88
C PHE A 230 -7.56 -15.74 -2.00
N ASP A 231 -8.75 -15.92 -2.56
CA ASP A 231 -9.76 -16.81 -1.95
C ASP A 231 -9.26 -18.26 -2.03
N ALA A 232 -9.55 -19.05 -1.00
CA ALA A 232 -9.21 -20.46 -0.93
C ALA A 232 -9.75 -21.26 -2.13
N ASN A 233 -10.82 -20.79 -2.78
CA ASN A 233 -11.41 -21.46 -3.94
C ASN A 233 -10.90 -20.97 -5.30
N LEU A 234 -10.09 -19.90 -5.37
CA LEU A 234 -9.62 -19.27 -6.61
C LEU A 234 -10.75 -18.90 -7.63
N GLU A 235 -12.01 -18.95 -7.19
CA GLU A 235 -13.17 -18.58 -7.99
C GLU A 235 -13.29 -17.05 -8.07
N PRO A 236 -13.77 -16.49 -9.19
CA PRO A 236 -14.15 -15.09 -9.22
C PRO A 236 -15.30 -14.88 -8.22
N LEU A 237 -15.10 -14.05 -7.19
CA LEU A 237 -16.20 -13.65 -6.32
C LEU A 237 -17.24 -12.86 -7.17
N ASN A 238 -18.45 -13.36 -7.36
CA ASN A 238 -19.51 -12.50 -7.88
C ASN A 238 -20.06 -11.68 -6.68
N ARG A 239 -19.49 -10.50 -6.42
CA ARG A 239 -20.08 -9.45 -5.59
C ARG A 239 -20.49 -8.27 -6.46
#